data_AF-A0A6M1ZTR1-F1
#
_entry.id   AF-A0A6M1ZTR1-F1
#
_cell.length_a   1.000
_cell.length_b   1.000
_cell.length_c   1.000
_cell.angle_alpha   90.00
_cell.angle_beta   90.00
_cell.angle_gamma   90.00
#
_symmetry.space_group_name_H-M   'P 1'
#
loop_
_entity.id
_entity.type
_entity.pdbx_description
1 polymer ?
#
loop_
_entity_poly.entity_id
_entity_poly.type
_entity_poly.pdbx_seq_one_letter_code
_entity_poly.pdbx_strand_id
1 'polypeptide(L)'
;MTNRNIKNVAASVKNRLLNIAKTTQRPLQELLQYYVMERFLFRLSKSSYKDIFILKGALLLKVWRIAESRATMDIDTLARTSNSLENIIKIIKEICEINSPIDDGVDFILSSIKGEKMQLQKEYEGIRVQFVGCLGRAIIPMQIDIGFGYVVTHCAEERQYPSLLGFSAPLIKMYPQETLISEKILTMRESRKLV
;
A
#
# COMPACT_ATOMS: atom_id res chain seq x y z
N MET A 1 29.18 18.49 -28.14
CA MET A 1 28.23 17.37 -28.01
C MET A 1 28.64 16.50 -26.84
N THR A 2 27.92 16.55 -25.73
CA THR A 2 28.08 15.62 -24.61
C THR A 2 26.70 15.19 -24.16
N ASN A 3 26.14 14.23 -24.90
CA ASN A 3 24.83 13.66 -24.65
C ASN A 3 24.95 12.68 -23.47
N ARG A 4 24.98 13.22 -22.24
CA ARG A 4 24.84 12.42 -21.02
C ARG A 4 23.39 11.98 -20.94
N ASN A 5 23.16 10.71 -21.24
CA ASN A 5 21.89 10.01 -21.16
C ASN A 5 21.31 10.11 -19.73
N ILE A 6 20.54 11.17 -19.45
CA ILE A 6 19.72 11.27 -18.24
C ILE A 6 18.66 10.18 -18.38
N LYS A 7 18.91 9.01 -17.81
CA LYS A 7 17.93 7.92 -17.74
C LYS A 7 16.74 8.44 -16.94
N ASN A 8 15.68 8.84 -17.63
CA ASN A 8 14.42 9.18 -16.99
C ASN A 8 13.78 7.87 -16.51
N VAL A 9 14.10 7.46 -15.27
CA VAL A 9 13.63 6.22 -14.65
C VAL A 9 12.11 6.17 -14.63
N ALA A 10 11.45 7.27 -14.26
CA ALA A 10 9.99 7.37 -14.26
C ALA A 10 9.37 7.08 -15.63
N ALA A 11 9.95 7.62 -16.72
CA ALA A 11 9.50 7.33 -18.09
C ALA A 11 9.73 5.86 -18.47
N SER A 12 10.86 5.28 -18.07
CA SER A 12 11.16 3.86 -18.28
C SER A 12 10.15 2.96 -17.55
N VAL A 13 9.90 3.22 -16.27
CA VAL A 13 8.90 2.52 -15.46
C VAL A 13 7.51 2.65 -16.09
N LYS A 14 7.08 3.86 -16.46
CA LYS A 14 5.77 4.09 -17.11
C LYS A 14 5.64 3.29 -18.41
N ASN A 15 6.67 3.25 -19.25
CA ASN A 15 6.67 2.47 -20.48
C ASN A 15 6.57 0.96 -20.23
N ARG A 16 7.24 0.46 -19.19
CA ARG A 16 7.14 -0.95 -18.78
C ARG A 16 5.73 -1.29 -18.30
N LEU A 17 5.11 -0.43 -17.48
CA LEU A 17 3.72 -0.59 -17.04
C LEU A 17 2.73 -0.51 -18.21
N LEU A 18 2.97 0.36 -19.19
CA LEU A 18 2.19 0.43 -20.44
C LEU A 18 2.25 -0.90 -21.23
N ASN A 19 3.41 -1.53 -21.30
CA ASN A 19 3.54 -2.82 -21.97
C ASN A 19 2.81 -3.95 -21.21
N ILE A 20 2.88 -3.94 -19.88
CA ILE A 20 2.10 -4.87 -19.05
C ILE A 20 0.61 -4.64 -19.27
N ALA A 21 0.13 -3.38 -19.23
CA ALA A 21 -1.28 -3.04 -19.46
C ALA A 21 -1.82 -3.64 -20.77
N LYS A 22 -1.05 -3.48 -21.87
CA LYS A 22 -1.41 -4.02 -23.18
C LYS A 22 -1.44 -5.55 -23.20
N THR A 23 -0.44 -6.21 -22.62
CA THR A 23 -0.32 -7.67 -22.66
C THR A 23 -1.30 -8.38 -21.73
N THR A 24 -1.64 -7.77 -20.58
CA THR A 24 -2.61 -8.34 -19.63
C THR A 24 -4.03 -7.82 -19.83
N GLN A 25 -4.26 -6.94 -20.82
CA GLN A 25 -5.54 -6.24 -21.05
C GLN A 25 -6.10 -5.57 -19.79
N ARG A 26 -5.22 -5.01 -18.96
CA ARG A 26 -5.60 -4.28 -17.72
C ARG A 26 -5.48 -2.78 -17.93
N PRO A 27 -6.31 -1.97 -17.27
CA PRO A 27 -6.16 -0.51 -17.29
C PRO A 27 -4.77 -0.08 -16.79
N LEU A 28 -4.11 0.85 -17.50
CA LEU A 28 -2.82 1.38 -17.06
C LEU A 28 -2.90 2.02 -15.66
N GLN A 29 -4.00 2.72 -15.36
CA GLN A 29 -4.20 3.40 -14.09
C GLN A 29 -4.11 2.43 -12.91
N GLU A 30 -4.65 1.22 -13.07
CA GLU A 30 -4.57 0.17 -12.07
C GLU A 30 -3.11 -0.27 -11.82
N LEU A 31 -2.34 -0.46 -12.89
CA LEU A 31 -0.92 -0.84 -12.76
C LEU A 31 -0.06 0.29 -12.16
N LEU A 32 -0.38 1.55 -12.48
CA LEU A 32 0.23 2.71 -11.83
C LEU A 32 -0.07 2.72 -10.34
N GLN A 33 -1.33 2.51 -9.96
CA GLN A 33 -1.75 2.44 -8.56
C GLN A 33 -0.97 1.36 -7.80
N TYR A 34 -0.99 0.12 -8.32
CA TYR A 34 -0.29 -0.99 -7.66
C TYR A 34 1.21 -0.77 -7.57
N TYR A 35 1.83 -0.20 -8.60
CA TYR A 35 3.26 0.11 -8.55
C TYR A 35 3.57 1.15 -7.47
N VAL A 36 2.82 2.25 -7.38
CA VAL A 36 3.07 3.26 -6.34
C VAL A 36 2.78 2.71 -4.93
N MET A 37 1.74 1.88 -4.75
CA MET A 37 1.49 1.18 -3.49
C MET A 37 2.64 0.24 -3.11
N GLU A 38 3.14 -0.55 -4.07
CA GLU A 38 4.30 -1.42 -3.88
C GLU A 38 5.54 -0.62 -3.44
N ARG A 39 5.77 0.56 -4.05
CA ARG A 39 6.91 1.42 -3.72
C ARG A 39 6.75 2.13 -2.37
N PHE A 40 5.51 2.42 -1.94
CA PHE A 40 5.22 2.83 -0.57
C PHE A 40 5.50 1.70 0.44
N LEU A 41 4.99 0.50 0.18
CA LEU A 41 5.22 -0.68 1.04
C LEU A 41 6.71 -1.01 1.15
N PHE A 42 7.47 -0.82 0.06
CA PHE A 42 8.92 -0.96 0.09
C PHE A 42 9.55 0.02 1.08
N ARG A 43 9.19 1.30 1.04
CA ARG A 43 9.68 2.30 2.01
C ARG A 43 9.25 1.98 3.44
N LEU A 44 8.01 1.53 3.65
CA LEU A 44 7.55 1.01 4.95
C LEU A 44 8.45 -0.12 5.45
N SER A 45 8.80 -1.08 4.58
CA SER A 45 9.70 -2.21 4.92
C SER A 45 11.12 -1.79 5.31
N LYS A 46 11.55 -0.59 4.89
CA LYS A 46 12.85 -0.01 5.21
C LYS A 46 12.81 0.97 6.38
N SER A 47 11.61 1.31 6.87
CA SER A 47 11.42 2.21 7.99
C SER A 47 11.63 1.51 9.33
N SER A 48 11.85 2.32 10.38
CA SER A 48 11.80 1.87 11.77
C SER A 48 10.40 1.36 12.19
N TYR A 49 9.37 1.61 11.37
CA TYR A 49 7.99 1.23 11.64
C TYR A 49 7.59 -0.13 11.07
N LYS A 50 8.48 -0.82 10.33
CA LYS A 50 8.14 -2.08 9.67
C LYS A 50 7.50 -3.12 10.60
N ASP A 51 7.90 -3.11 11.88
CA ASP A 51 7.48 -4.11 12.86
C ASP A 51 6.16 -3.79 13.54
N ILE A 52 5.71 -2.54 13.47
CA ILE A 52 4.46 -2.08 14.09
C ILE A 52 3.29 -2.10 13.11
N PHE A 53 3.54 -2.19 11.80
CA PHE A 53 2.50 -2.31 10.78
C PHE A 53 2.33 -3.75 10.31
N ILE A 54 1.08 -4.13 10.06
CA ILE A 54 0.70 -5.41 9.44
C ILE A 54 -0.20 -5.10 8.24
N LEU A 55 0.20 -5.53 7.04
CA LEU A 55 -0.63 -5.43 5.84
C LEU A 55 -1.78 -6.44 5.91
N LYS A 56 -2.98 -5.98 5.56
CA LYS A 56 -4.18 -6.81 5.44
C LYS A 56 -4.98 -6.44 4.19
N GLY A 57 -6.22 -6.90 4.11
CA GLY A 57 -7.16 -6.47 3.09
C GLY A 57 -6.85 -7.00 1.69
N ALA A 58 -7.38 -6.32 0.69
CA ALA A 58 -7.45 -6.82 -0.68
C ALA A 58 -6.08 -6.91 -1.39
N LEU A 59 -5.09 -6.13 -0.97
CA LEU A 59 -3.73 -6.24 -1.52
C LEU A 59 -3.10 -7.62 -1.30
N LEU A 60 -3.50 -8.34 -0.25
CA LEU A 60 -2.99 -9.69 -0.01
C LEU A 60 -3.45 -10.70 -1.07
N LEU A 61 -4.52 -10.43 -1.82
CA LEU A 61 -4.93 -11.27 -2.96
C LEU A 61 -3.82 -11.37 -4.02
N LYS A 62 -2.99 -10.32 -4.18
CA LYS A 62 -1.79 -10.36 -5.03
C LYS A 62 -0.75 -11.35 -4.51
N VAL A 63 -0.55 -11.38 -3.20
CA VAL A 63 0.43 -12.25 -2.53
C VAL A 63 0.07 -13.72 -2.77
N TRP A 64 -1.21 -14.07 -2.66
CA TRP A 64 -1.68 -15.45 -2.87
C TRP A 64 -2.11 -15.76 -4.30
N ARG A 65 -1.87 -14.84 -5.25
CA ARG A 65 -2.19 -15.01 -6.68
C ARG A 65 -3.66 -15.34 -6.93
N ILE A 66 -4.56 -14.77 -6.12
CA ILE A 66 -6.01 -14.92 -6.28
C ILE A 66 -6.49 -13.86 -7.28
N ALA A 67 -7.32 -14.28 -8.24
CA ALA A 67 -7.91 -13.37 -9.21
C ALA A 67 -8.83 -12.35 -8.51
N GLU A 68 -8.61 -11.07 -8.80
CA GLU A 68 -9.41 -9.98 -8.28
C GLU A 68 -10.55 -9.66 -9.26
N SER A 69 -11.78 -9.54 -8.76
CA SER A 69 -12.92 -9.06 -9.56
C SER A 69 -12.91 -7.55 -9.79
N ARG A 70 -12.22 -6.80 -8.93
CA ARG A 70 -12.03 -5.34 -9.03
C ARG A 70 -10.65 -4.96 -8.49
N ALA A 71 -10.10 -3.85 -9.00
CA ALA A 71 -8.89 -3.25 -8.45
C ALA A 71 -9.12 -2.76 -7.01
N THR A 72 -8.19 -3.08 -6.10
CA THR A 72 -8.05 -2.37 -4.81
C THR A 72 -7.23 -1.10 -5.01
N MET A 73 -7.67 -0.01 -4.40
CA MET A 73 -7.10 1.33 -4.59
C MET A 73 -6.51 1.90 -3.29
N ASP A 74 -6.56 1.11 -2.23
CA ASP A 74 -6.26 1.45 -0.84
C ASP A 74 -5.34 0.40 -0.20
N ILE A 75 -4.52 0.86 0.75
CA ILE A 75 -3.64 0.01 1.54
C ILE A 75 -4.30 -0.17 2.91
N ASP A 76 -4.80 -1.37 3.20
CA ASP A 76 -5.33 -1.70 4.52
C ASP A 76 -4.23 -2.20 5.45
N THR A 77 -4.11 -1.61 6.63
CA THR A 77 -3.13 -2.04 7.64
C THR A 77 -3.72 -2.10 9.05
N LEU A 78 -3.05 -2.84 9.92
CA LEU A 78 -3.12 -2.62 11.36
C LEU A 78 -1.82 -1.98 11.85
N ALA A 79 -1.93 -1.11 12.85
CA ALA A 79 -0.77 -0.51 13.50
C ALA A 79 -0.77 -0.73 15.02
N ARG A 80 0.40 -1.04 15.59
CA ARG A 80 0.67 -1.11 17.03
C ARG A 80 1.39 0.14 17.51
N THR A 81 0.66 1.24 17.60
CA THR A 81 1.17 2.55 18.03
C THR A 81 0.01 3.39 18.60
N SER A 82 0.31 4.61 19.05
CA SER A 82 -0.72 5.59 19.41
C SER A 82 -1.64 5.86 18.21
N ASN A 83 -2.94 5.79 18.43
CA ASN A 83 -3.98 6.10 17.44
C ASN A 83 -4.25 7.62 17.32
N SER A 84 -3.32 8.48 17.75
CA SER A 84 -3.44 9.91 17.52
C SER A 84 -3.18 10.26 16.07
N LEU A 85 -4.01 11.16 15.53
CA LEU A 85 -3.93 11.57 14.12
C LEU A 85 -2.55 12.19 13.79
N GLU A 86 -2.02 13.00 14.70
CA GLU A 86 -0.70 13.62 14.57
C GLU A 86 0.41 12.58 14.46
N ASN A 87 0.39 11.56 15.32
CA ASN A 87 1.38 10.48 15.30
C ASN A 87 1.35 9.72 13.97
N ILE A 88 0.16 9.38 13.48
CA ILE A 88 0.02 8.66 12.22
C ILE A 88 0.47 9.51 11.03
N ILE A 89 0.09 10.79 10.96
CA ILE A 89 0.56 11.68 9.89
C ILE A 89 2.08 11.80 9.89
N LYS A 90 2.70 11.91 11.08
CA LYS A 90 4.15 11.94 11.24
C LYS A 90 4.80 10.65 10.71
N ILE A 91 4.30 9.49 11.12
CA ILE A 91 4.79 8.18 10.67
C ILE A 91 4.72 8.05 9.14
N ILE A 92 3.58 8.39 8.53
CA ILE A 92 3.43 8.30 7.07
C ILE A 92 4.37 9.26 6.34
N LYS A 93 4.60 10.47 6.87
CA LYS A 93 5.59 11.42 6.33
C LYS A 93 6.99 10.82 6.36
N GLU A 94 7.42 10.31 7.50
CA GLU A 94 8.75 9.69 7.67
C GLU A 94 8.94 8.49 6.74
N ILE A 95 7.90 7.67 6.52
CA ILE A 95 7.95 6.57 5.54
C ILE A 95 8.10 7.11 4.11
N CYS A 96 7.33 8.13 3.74
CA CYS A 96 7.36 8.72 2.40
C CYS A 96 8.70 9.41 2.08
N GLU A 97 9.42 9.89 3.10
CA GLU A 97 10.76 10.51 2.98
C GLU A 97 11.89 9.51 2.74
N ILE A 98 11.66 8.21 2.96
CA ILE A 98 12.68 7.19 2.76
C ILE A 98 13.02 7.09 1.28
N ASN A 99 14.29 7.32 0.96
CA ASN A 99 14.82 7.13 -0.38
C ASN A 99 15.01 5.64 -0.69
N SER A 100 14.62 5.23 -1.90
CA SER A 100 14.94 3.89 -2.39
C SER A 100 16.42 3.83 -2.80
N PRO A 101 17.17 2.77 -2.44
CA PRO A 101 18.57 2.60 -2.85
C PRO A 101 18.76 2.58 -4.38
N ILE A 102 17.73 2.13 -5.10
CA ILE A 102 17.64 2.18 -6.55
C ILE A 102 16.48 3.12 -6.88
N ASP A 103 16.74 4.14 -7.69
CA ASP A 103 15.70 5.05 -8.18
C ASP A 103 14.56 4.23 -8.82
N ASP A 104 13.37 4.37 -8.24
CA ASP A 104 12.14 3.70 -8.66
C ASP A 104 11.18 4.65 -9.40
N GLY A 105 11.59 5.90 -9.59
CA GLY A 105 10.84 6.97 -10.24
C GLY A 105 9.62 7.47 -9.46
N VAL A 106 9.44 7.05 -8.20
CA VAL A 106 8.30 7.43 -7.36
C VAL A 106 8.68 8.48 -6.33
N ASP A 107 7.98 9.60 -6.37
CA ASP A 107 8.06 10.67 -5.38
C ASP A 107 6.73 10.80 -4.62
N PHE A 108 6.77 11.03 -3.31
CA PHE A 108 5.58 11.27 -2.50
C PHE A 108 5.49 12.74 -2.09
N ILE A 109 4.32 13.37 -2.29
CA ILE A 109 4.11 14.78 -1.96
C ILE A 109 3.76 14.91 -0.47
N LEU A 110 4.75 15.22 0.37
CA LEU A 110 4.57 15.26 1.83
C LEU A 110 3.53 16.29 2.31
N SER A 111 3.42 17.43 1.61
CA SER A 111 2.44 18.47 1.89
C SER A 111 0.99 18.05 1.59
N SER A 112 0.80 17.00 0.79
CA SER A 112 -0.51 16.46 0.47
C SER A 112 -1.05 15.50 1.55
N ILE A 113 -0.20 15.05 2.48
CA ILE A 113 -0.57 14.07 3.50
C ILE A 113 -1.57 14.68 4.47
N LYS A 114 -2.78 14.12 4.47
CA LYS A 114 -3.88 14.45 5.36
C LYS A 114 -4.43 13.18 5.96
N GLY A 115 -4.89 13.24 7.20
CA GLY A 115 -5.60 12.12 7.78
C GLY A 115 -6.88 12.54 8.47
N GLU A 116 -7.77 11.57 8.64
CA GLU A 116 -9.05 11.72 9.30
C GLU A 116 -9.32 10.47 10.14
N LYS A 117 -10.08 10.63 11.22
CA LYS A 117 -10.56 9.49 11.98
C LYS A 117 -11.64 8.79 11.18
N MET A 118 -11.64 7.46 11.21
CA MET A 118 -12.70 6.62 10.65
C MET A 118 -13.26 5.68 11.72
N GLN A 119 -14.52 5.30 11.56
CA GLN A 119 -15.11 4.20 12.31
C GLN A 119 -15.06 2.95 11.43
N LEU A 120 -14.27 1.94 11.80
CA LEU A 120 -14.19 0.69 11.03
C LEU A 120 -15.37 -0.24 11.36
N GLN A 121 -15.70 -0.36 12.65
CA GLN A 121 -16.84 -1.10 13.22
C GLN A 121 -17.28 -0.45 14.54
N LYS A 122 -18.36 -0.93 15.18
CA LYS A 122 -18.92 -0.35 16.43
C LYS A 122 -17.89 -0.18 17.57
N GLU A 123 -16.81 -0.98 17.59
CA GLU A 123 -15.83 -1.00 18.68
C GLU A 123 -14.41 -0.59 18.25
N TYR A 124 -14.16 -0.36 16.96
CA TYR A 124 -12.82 -0.11 16.44
C TYR A 124 -12.71 1.23 15.71
N GLU A 125 -11.96 2.14 16.31
CA GLU A 125 -11.50 3.37 15.66
C GLU A 125 -10.33 3.06 14.72
N GLY A 126 -10.29 3.77 13.59
CA GLY A 126 -9.18 3.74 12.64
C GLY A 126 -8.80 5.15 12.21
N ILE A 127 -7.71 5.26 11.46
CA ILE A 127 -7.29 6.50 10.79
C ILE A 127 -7.14 6.22 9.30
N ARG A 128 -7.77 7.08 8.49
CA ARG A 128 -7.54 7.14 7.04
C ARG A 128 -6.45 8.16 6.80
N VAL A 129 -5.49 7.84 5.96
CA VAL A 129 -4.50 8.78 5.46
C VAL A 129 -4.58 8.84 3.95
N GLN A 130 -4.73 10.05 3.42
CA GLN A 130 -4.74 10.34 2.00
C GLN A 130 -3.56 11.24 1.62
N PHE A 131 -2.94 10.94 0.49
CA PHE A 131 -1.79 11.68 -0.02
C PHE A 131 -1.59 11.39 -1.50
N VAL A 132 -0.55 11.97 -2.11
CA VAL A 132 -0.25 11.84 -3.53
C VAL A 132 1.13 11.22 -3.72
N GLY A 133 1.19 10.18 -4.55
CA GLY A 133 2.41 9.69 -5.17
C GLY A 133 2.50 10.17 -6.63
N CYS A 134 3.71 10.37 -7.11
CA CYS A 134 4.01 10.82 -8.46
C CYS A 134 4.93 9.82 -9.14
N LEU A 135 4.62 9.45 -10.40
CA LEU A 135 5.53 8.74 -11.29
C LEU A 135 5.82 9.65 -12.48
N GLY A 136 6.90 10.45 -12.37
CA GLY A 136 7.15 11.55 -13.29
C GLY A 136 6.01 12.57 -13.24
N ARG A 137 5.25 12.70 -14.34
CA ARG A 137 4.07 13.60 -14.40
C ARG A 137 2.74 12.93 -14.03
N ALA A 138 2.72 11.61 -13.86
CA ALA A 138 1.51 10.92 -13.43
C ALA A 138 1.26 11.22 -11.96
N ILE A 139 0.04 11.63 -11.62
CA ILE A 139 -0.43 11.89 -10.26
C ILE A 139 -1.28 10.69 -9.82
N ILE A 140 -0.90 10.07 -8.72
CA ILE A 140 -1.51 8.84 -8.20
C ILE A 140 -2.04 9.15 -6.79
N PRO A 141 -3.36 9.30 -6.61
CA PRO A 141 -3.96 9.41 -5.29
C PRO A 141 -3.70 8.13 -4.48
N MET A 142 -3.26 8.30 -3.24
CA MET A 142 -2.94 7.22 -2.31
C MET A 142 -3.87 7.29 -1.12
N GLN A 143 -4.30 6.13 -0.66
CA GLN A 143 -5.08 5.97 0.56
C GLN A 143 -4.50 4.82 1.38
N ILE A 144 -4.32 5.05 2.68
CA ILE A 144 -3.96 4.02 3.66
C ILE A 144 -5.01 4.06 4.77
N ASP A 145 -5.65 2.93 5.00
CA ASP A 145 -6.62 2.72 6.06
C ASP A 145 -5.94 1.95 7.19
N ILE A 146 -5.86 2.55 8.37
CA ILE A 146 -5.09 2.04 9.51
C ILE A 146 -6.06 1.71 10.65
N GLY A 147 -6.21 0.43 10.95
CA GLY A 147 -6.94 -0.03 12.13
C GLY A 147 -6.03 -0.19 13.35
N PHE A 148 -6.63 -0.09 14.53
CA PHE A 148 -5.96 -0.31 15.82
C PHE A 148 -6.68 -1.44 16.57
N GLY A 149 -5.96 -2.46 17.05
CA GLY A 149 -6.58 -3.58 17.78
C GLY A 149 -5.73 -4.86 17.85
N TYR A 150 -6.05 -5.75 18.79
CA TYR A 150 -5.14 -6.81 19.28
C TYR A 150 -5.39 -8.23 18.73
N VAL A 151 -6.59 -8.58 18.25
CA VAL A 151 -7.01 -10.00 18.29
C VAL A 151 -6.35 -10.91 17.25
N VAL A 152 -5.87 -10.39 16.11
CA VAL A 152 -5.37 -11.26 15.01
C VAL A 152 -3.87 -11.09 14.70
N THR A 153 -3.12 -10.47 15.62
CA THR A 153 -1.70 -10.15 15.41
C THR A 153 -0.75 -11.33 15.61
N HIS A 154 -1.14 -12.38 16.34
CA HIS A 154 -0.27 -13.52 16.68
C HIS A 154 0.10 -14.41 15.48
N CYS A 155 -0.65 -14.33 14.38
CA CYS A 155 -0.40 -15.13 13.17
C CYS A 155 0.18 -14.32 12.01
N ALA A 156 0.48 -13.03 12.21
CA ALA A 156 1.06 -12.21 11.15
C ALA A 156 2.51 -12.64 10.86
N GLU A 157 2.81 -12.91 9.60
CA GLU A 157 4.12 -13.40 9.17
C GLU A 157 4.83 -12.36 8.32
N GLU A 158 6.14 -12.22 8.49
CA GLU A 158 6.95 -11.41 7.60
C GLU A 158 7.08 -12.13 6.24
N ARG A 159 6.58 -11.51 5.17
CA ARG A 159 6.60 -12.08 3.81
C ARG A 159 6.96 -11.03 2.78
N GLN A 160 7.42 -11.50 1.62
CA GLN A 160 7.68 -10.62 0.48
C GLN A 160 6.39 -10.26 -0.24
N TYR A 161 6.14 -8.96 -0.42
CA TYR A 161 5.09 -8.48 -1.30
C TYR A 161 5.57 -8.55 -2.76
N PRO A 162 4.75 -9.03 -3.72
CA PRO A 162 5.16 -9.17 -5.11
C PRO A 162 5.63 -7.85 -5.73
N SER A 163 6.71 -7.90 -6.52
CA SER A 163 7.15 -6.75 -7.33
C SER A 163 6.67 -6.85 -8.78
N LEU A 164 5.97 -5.83 -9.27
CA LEU A 164 5.48 -5.75 -10.65
C LEU A 164 6.63 -5.66 -11.67
N LEU A 165 7.69 -4.94 -11.33
CA LEU A 165 8.78 -4.60 -12.25
C LEU A 165 10.15 -5.15 -11.81
N GLY A 166 10.18 -6.07 -10.83
CA GLY A 166 11.41 -6.68 -10.35
C GLY A 166 12.32 -5.72 -9.58
N PHE A 167 11.76 -4.64 -9.01
CA PHE A 167 12.48 -3.87 -7.98
C PHE A 167 12.54 -4.70 -6.69
N SER A 168 13.38 -4.27 -5.73
CA SER A 168 13.44 -4.92 -4.42
C SER A 168 12.04 -5.04 -3.81
N ALA A 169 11.66 -6.27 -3.48
CA ALA A 169 10.36 -6.58 -2.91
C ALA A 169 10.24 -6.02 -1.48
N PRO A 170 9.08 -5.45 -1.10
CA PRO A 170 8.77 -5.13 0.28
C PRO A 170 8.79 -6.38 1.16
N LEU A 171 9.52 -6.36 2.27
CA LEU A 171 9.48 -7.42 3.28
C LEU A 171 8.76 -6.89 4.52
N ILE A 172 7.49 -7.26 4.69
CA ILE A 172 6.60 -6.68 5.71
C ILE A 172 5.75 -7.77 6.37
N LYS A 173 5.23 -7.49 7.57
CA LYS A 173 4.26 -8.37 8.22
C LYS A 173 2.93 -8.32 7.47
N MET A 174 2.35 -9.48 7.24
CA MET A 174 1.09 -9.65 6.53
C MET A 174 0.19 -10.63 7.26
N TYR A 175 -1.13 -10.46 7.12
CA TYR A 175 -2.05 -11.51 7.52
C TYR A 175 -1.83 -12.80 6.71
N PRO A 176 -1.91 -13.96 7.37
CA PRO A 176 -1.99 -15.23 6.66
C PRO A 176 -3.35 -15.34 5.97
N GLN A 177 -3.44 -16.26 5.01
CA GLN A 177 -4.61 -16.39 4.14
C GLN A 177 -5.89 -16.73 4.94
N GLU A 178 -5.75 -17.59 5.94
CA GLU A 178 -6.81 -18.06 6.84
C GLU A 178 -7.40 -16.88 7.64
N THR A 179 -6.55 -15.97 8.10
CA THR A 179 -6.97 -14.76 8.81
C THR A 179 -7.77 -13.85 7.89
N LEU A 180 -7.30 -13.61 6.67
CA LEU A 180 -8.05 -12.74 5.75
C LEU A 180 -9.42 -13.34 5.41
N ILE A 181 -9.49 -14.65 5.16
CA ILE A 181 -10.76 -15.33 4.92
C ILE A 181 -11.69 -15.15 6.13
N SER A 182 -11.17 -15.35 7.34
CA SER A 182 -11.94 -15.20 8.59
C SER A 182 -12.50 -13.77 8.74
N GLU A 183 -11.68 -12.75 8.52
CA GLU A 183 -12.11 -11.34 8.58
C GLU A 183 -13.18 -11.05 7.52
N LYS A 184 -12.99 -11.52 6.29
CA LYS A 184 -13.95 -11.31 5.20
C LYS A 184 -15.31 -11.93 5.49
N ILE A 185 -15.35 -13.14 6.04
CA ILE A 185 -16.58 -13.83 6.46
C ILE A 185 -17.28 -13.04 7.57
N LEU A 186 -16.54 -12.56 8.57
CA LEU A 186 -17.09 -11.73 9.65
C LEU A 186 -17.73 -10.45 9.11
N THR A 187 -17.03 -9.71 8.25
CA THR A 187 -17.58 -8.50 7.61
C THR A 187 -18.87 -8.81 6.85
N MET A 188 -18.90 -9.90 6.06
CA MET A 188 -20.11 -10.30 5.32
C MET A 188 -21.30 -10.64 6.24
N ARG A 189 -21.04 -11.27 7.39
CA ARG A 189 -22.08 -11.59 8.37
C ARG A 189 -22.68 -10.34 9.02
N GLU A 190 -21.84 -9.35 9.31
CA GLU A 190 -22.29 -8.10 9.92
C GLU A 190 -23.05 -7.22 8.93
N SER A 191 -22.62 -7.15 7.66
CA SER A 191 -23.34 -6.43 6.62
C SER A 191 -24.75 -6.99 6.36
N ARG A 192 -24.95 -8.30 6.56
CA ARG A 192 -26.27 -8.95 6.44
C ARG A 192 -27.21 -8.69 7.61
N LYS A 193 -26.73 -8.24 8.77
CA LYS A 193 -27.59 -7.89 9.93
C LYS A 193 -28.20 -6.49 9.83
N LEU A 194 -27.82 -5.73 8.79
CA LEU A 194 -28.27 -4.36 8.53
C LEU A 194 -29.29 -4.26 7.39
N VAL A 195 -29.77 -5.41 6.88
CA VAL A 195 -30.84 -5.56 5.88
C VAL A 195 -31.93 -6.43 6.49
#